data_AF-A0AAW1GLP5-F1
#
_entry.id   AF-A0AAW1GLP5-F1
#
_cell.length_a   1.000
_cell.length_b   1.000
_cell.length_c   1.000
_cell.angle_alpha   90.00
_cell.angle_beta   90.00
_cell.angle_gamma   90.00
#
_symmetry.space_group_name_H-M   'P 1'
#
loop_
_entity.id
_entity.type
_entity.pdbx_description
1 polymer ?
#
loop_
_entity_poly.entity_id
_entity_poly.type
_entity_poly.pdbx_seq_one_letter_code
_entity_poly.pdbx_strand_id
1 'polypeptide(L)'
;MVKENKMIFTFDSTKTSRFGILPRYAKNESSIRWFELPNCFIFHNANSWEDGDEVVLITCRIENPDLDMVGNAKDRVDNFCNELYEMRFNIQTGLASQKKLSASAVDFPRINENYTGRRQRYLYGTI
;
A
#
# COMPACT_ATOMS: atom_id res chain seq x y z
N MET A 1 -17.86 -3.56 15.28
CA MET A 1 -19.04 -4.46 15.33
C MET A 1 -19.76 -4.34 14.00
N VAL A 2 -19.84 -5.44 13.27
CA VAL A 2 -20.57 -5.57 12.00
C VAL A 2 -22.07 -5.53 12.32
N LYS A 3 -22.84 -4.67 11.66
CA LYS A 3 -24.31 -4.67 11.73
C LYS A 3 -24.81 -5.25 10.41
N GLU A 4 -25.73 -6.20 10.45
CA GLU A 4 -26.35 -6.77 9.24
C GLU A 4 -25.35 -7.38 8.23
N ASN A 5 -24.25 -7.99 8.71
CA ASN A 5 -23.15 -8.52 7.88
C ASN A 5 -22.45 -7.49 6.97
N LYS A 6 -22.64 -6.18 7.19
CA LYS A 6 -21.94 -5.13 6.47
C LYS A 6 -20.90 -4.42 7.32
N MET A 7 -19.72 -4.24 6.74
CA MET A 7 -18.66 -3.41 7.28
C MET A 7 -19.08 -1.95 7.22
N ILE A 8 -18.66 -1.18 8.22
CA ILE A 8 -18.90 0.28 8.26
C ILE A 8 -18.08 1.04 7.20
N PHE A 9 -17.13 0.35 6.56
CA PHE A 9 -16.30 0.87 5.48
C PHE A 9 -16.62 0.10 4.20
N THR A 10 -16.79 0.82 3.10
CA THR A 10 -16.99 0.26 1.76
C THR A 10 -15.86 0.74 0.86
N PHE A 11 -15.41 -0.15 -0.02
CA PHE A 11 -14.45 0.21 -1.04
C PHE A 11 -15.15 0.85 -2.24
N ASP A 12 -14.70 2.03 -2.66
CA ASP A 12 -15.19 2.69 -3.87
C ASP A 12 -14.14 2.54 -4.99
N SER A 13 -14.41 1.62 -5.92
CA SER A 13 -13.52 1.34 -7.06
C SER A 13 -13.44 2.48 -8.08
N THR A 14 -14.31 3.49 -7.99
CA THR A 14 -14.31 4.65 -8.90
C THR A 14 -13.32 5.73 -8.50
N LYS A 15 -12.71 5.64 -7.31
CA LYS A 15 -11.81 6.67 -6.76
C LYS A 15 -10.34 6.37 -7.06
N THR A 16 -9.55 7.40 -7.30
CA THR A 16 -8.09 7.30 -7.31
C THR A 16 -7.55 7.18 -5.88
N SER A 17 -6.37 6.55 -5.74
CA SER A 17 -5.68 6.47 -4.46
C SER A 17 -4.68 7.62 -4.35
N ARG A 18 -4.69 8.31 -3.20
CA ARG A 18 -3.83 9.46 -2.94
C ARG A 18 -2.74 9.12 -1.92
N PHE A 19 -1.51 9.52 -2.23
CA PHE A 19 -0.34 9.29 -1.40
C PHE A 19 0.24 10.64 -0.97
N GLY A 20 0.37 10.83 0.34
CA GLY A 20 0.92 12.06 0.91
C GLY A 20 2.35 11.85 1.41
N ILE A 21 3.30 12.62 0.88
CA ILE A 21 4.67 12.66 1.39
C ILE A 21 4.81 13.93 2.23
N LEU A 22 4.99 13.73 3.53
CA LEU A 22 5.20 14.80 4.51
C LEU A 22 6.65 14.76 4.99
N PRO A 23 7.42 15.85 4.81
CA PRO A 23 8.73 15.96 5.44
C PRO A 23 8.62 15.71 6.95
N ARG A 24 9.47 14.84 7.49
CA ARG A 24 9.41 14.38 8.89
C ARG A 24 9.42 15.52 9.92
N TYR A 25 10.03 16.66 9.57
CA TYR A 25 10.17 17.84 10.41
C TYR A 25 9.30 19.02 9.96
N ALA A 26 8.28 18.78 9.13
CA ALA A 26 7.31 19.80 8.76
C ALA A 26 6.58 20.31 10.01
N LYS A 27 6.31 21.63 10.05
CA LYS A 27 5.59 22.26 11.18
C LYS A 27 4.09 21.98 11.15
N ASN A 28 3.54 21.70 9.98
CA ASN A 28 2.13 21.42 9.73
C ASN A 28 1.98 20.72 8.37
N GLU A 29 0.74 20.40 8.02
CA GLU A 29 0.33 19.65 6.82
C GLU A 29 0.51 20.41 5.50
N SER A 30 0.79 21.73 5.53
CA SER A 30 0.95 22.51 4.30
C SER A 30 2.14 22.06 3.43
N SER A 31 3.08 21.33 4.02
CA SER A 31 4.25 20.78 3.33
C SER A 31 4.00 19.39 2.71
N ILE A 32 2.79 18.83 2.83
CA ILE A 32 2.47 17.55 2.18
C ILE A 32 2.51 17.73 0.67
N ARG A 33 3.26 16.86 0.00
CA ARG A 33 3.15 16.65 -1.45
C ARG A 33 2.23 15.48 -1.72
N TRP A 34 1.17 15.72 -2.48
CA TRP A 34 0.19 14.71 -2.82
C TRP A 34 0.47 14.14 -4.21
N PHE A 35 0.42 12.81 -4.31
CA PHE A 35 0.52 12.05 -5.54
C PHE A 35 -0.75 11.24 -5.74
N GLU A 36 -1.09 10.98 -7.00
CA GLU A 36 -2.24 10.16 -7.37
C GLU A 36 -1.78 8.96 -8.18
N LEU A 37 -2.33 7.80 -7.85
CA LEU A 37 -2.19 6.57 -8.63
C LEU A 37 -3.59 6.01 -8.90
N PRO A 38 -3.72 5.10 -9.89
CA PRO A 38 -4.95 4.36 -10.12
C PRO A 38 -5.48 3.73 -8.83
N ASN A 39 -6.79 3.45 -8.82
CA ASN A 39 -7.47 2.83 -7.70
C ASN A 39 -6.69 1.61 -7.16
N CYS A 40 -6.46 1.61 -5.85
CA CYS A 40 -5.82 0.51 -5.16
C CYS A 40 -6.25 0.48 -3.69
N PHE A 41 -6.29 -0.72 -3.13
CA PHE A 41 -6.43 -0.92 -1.70
C PHE A 41 -5.14 -1.50 -1.13
N ILE A 42 -4.69 -0.98 0.01
CA ILE A 42 -3.48 -1.44 0.69
C ILE A 42 -3.85 -1.78 2.14
N PHE A 43 -3.58 -3.02 2.56
CA PHE A 43 -3.65 -3.39 3.98
C PHE A 43 -2.33 -3.10 4.68
N HIS A 44 -1.23 -3.60 4.12
CA HIS A 44 0.08 -3.56 4.77
C HIS A 44 1.15 -2.99 3.86
N ASN A 45 1.96 -2.11 4.43
CA ASN A 45 3.19 -1.63 3.81
C ASN A 45 4.38 -2.42 4.37
N ALA A 46 5.33 -2.77 3.51
CA ALA A 46 6.51 -3.50 3.90
C ALA A 46 7.64 -2.58 4.36
N ASN A 47 7.99 -1.58 3.55
CA ASN A 47 9.01 -0.58 3.86
C ASN A 47 8.90 0.60 2.89
N SER A 48 9.55 1.70 3.24
CA SER A 48 9.79 2.82 2.33
C SER A 48 11.19 3.40 2.51
N TRP A 49 11.74 4.04 1.48
CA TRP A 49 13.04 4.73 1.55
C TRP A 49 13.16 5.78 0.44
N GLU A 50 14.18 6.64 0.55
CA GLU A 50 14.55 7.62 -0.47
C GLU A 50 15.58 7.03 -1.46
N ASP A 51 15.37 7.23 -2.75
CA ASP A 51 16.24 6.81 -3.86
C ASP A 51 16.46 7.99 -4.80
N GLY A 52 17.43 8.85 -4.47
CA GLY A 52 17.64 10.12 -5.17
C GLY A 52 16.48 11.08 -4.93
N ASP A 53 15.86 11.55 -6.02
CA ASP A 53 14.70 12.45 -5.97
C ASP A 53 13.37 11.71 -5.75
N GLU A 54 13.39 10.40 -5.56
CA GLU A 54 12.18 9.58 -5.40
C GLU A 54 12.03 9.02 -3.99
N VAL A 55 10.79 8.93 -3.53
CA VAL A 55 10.42 8.06 -2.40
C VAL A 55 9.87 6.77 -2.98
N VAL A 56 10.41 5.65 -2.51
CA VAL A 56 9.98 4.29 -2.87
C VAL A 56 9.15 3.72 -1.73
N LEU A 57 8.02 3.10 -2.07
CA LEU A 57 7.15 2.38 -1.14
C LEU A 57 6.95 0.95 -1.64
N ILE A 58 7.23 -0.03 -0.79
CA ILE A 58 6.91 -1.44 -1.04
C ILE A 58 5.65 -1.79 -0.25
N THR A 59 4.63 -2.30 -0.93
CA THR A 59 3.30 -2.47 -0.34
C THR A 59 2.57 -3.68 -0.89
N CYS A 60 1.67 -4.24 -0.08
CA CYS A 60 0.75 -5.31 -0.48
C CYS A 60 -0.56 -4.67 -0.93
N ARG A 61 -0.79 -4.71 -2.25
CA ARG A 61 -1.94 -4.10 -2.93
C ARG A 61 -2.97 -5.17 -3.28
N ILE A 62 -4.25 -4.83 -3.13
CA ILE A 62 -5.38 -5.59 -3.65
C ILE A 62 -6.11 -4.75 -4.68
N GLU A 63 -6.57 -5.42 -5.74
CA GLU A 63 -7.45 -4.84 -6.74
C GLU A 63 -8.92 -5.11 -6.38
N ASN A 64 -9.72 -4.05 -6.25
CA ASN A 64 -11.17 -4.12 -6.04
C ASN A 64 -11.65 -5.08 -4.92
N PRO A 65 -11.16 -4.94 -3.66
CA PRO A 65 -11.58 -5.83 -2.59
C PRO A 65 -13.05 -5.62 -2.20
N ASP A 66 -13.72 -6.73 -1.90
CA ASP A 66 -14.99 -6.73 -1.18
C ASP A 66 -14.73 -6.81 0.33
N LEU A 67 -14.80 -5.67 1.02
CA LEU A 67 -14.49 -5.59 2.45
C LEU A 67 -15.46 -6.37 3.33
N ASP A 68 -16.69 -6.63 2.89
CA ASP A 68 -17.66 -7.42 3.65
C ASP A 68 -17.22 -8.90 3.75
N MET A 69 -16.43 -9.37 2.77
CA MET A 69 -15.84 -10.73 2.76
C MET A 69 -14.63 -10.86 3.69
N VAL A 70 -13.94 -9.76 4.05
CA VAL A 70 -12.78 -9.80 4.96
C VAL A 70 -13.20 -10.20 6.38
N GLY A 71 -14.38 -9.75 6.81
CA GLY A 71 -14.95 -9.98 8.14
C GLY A 71 -15.48 -11.40 8.36
N ASN A 72 -15.79 -12.12 7.29
CA ASN A 72 -16.33 -13.48 7.33
C ASN A 72 -15.23 -14.50 7.05
N ALA A 73 -14.67 -15.09 8.11
CA ALA A 73 -13.56 -16.05 8.04
C ALA A 73 -13.85 -17.33 7.22
N LYS A 74 -15.11 -17.61 6.87
CA LYS A 74 -15.52 -18.86 6.20
C LYS A 74 -15.39 -18.83 4.66
N ASP A 75 -15.36 -17.66 4.02
CA ASP A 75 -15.39 -17.53 2.56
C ASP A 75 -14.05 -17.05 1.96
N ARG A 76 -12.95 -17.28 2.68
CA ARG A 76 -11.68 -16.55 2.51
C ARG A 76 -10.80 -16.86 1.29
N VAL A 77 -11.21 -17.70 0.35
CA VAL A 77 -10.17 -18.43 -0.41
C VAL A 77 -9.79 -17.84 -1.77
N ASP A 78 -10.69 -17.16 -2.51
CA ASP A 78 -10.38 -16.88 -3.92
C ASP A 78 -10.26 -15.41 -4.34
N ASN A 79 -10.78 -14.45 -3.57
CA ASN A 79 -10.89 -13.05 -4.02
C ASN A 79 -9.83 -12.07 -3.46
N PHE A 80 -8.93 -12.52 -2.58
CA PHE A 80 -7.89 -11.67 -1.99
C PHE A 80 -6.50 -12.01 -2.52
N CYS A 81 -6.24 -11.66 -3.77
CA CYS A 81 -4.88 -11.70 -4.31
C CYS A 81 -4.11 -10.44 -3.85
N ASN A 82 -3.42 -10.55 -2.73
CA ASN A 82 -2.51 -9.49 -2.26
C ASN A 82 -1.24 -9.52 -3.10
N GLU A 83 -1.02 -8.54 -3.95
CA GLU A 83 0.13 -8.47 -4.82
C GLU A 83 1.18 -7.51 -4.26
N LEU A 84 2.46 -7.91 -4.29
CA LEU A 84 3.54 -7.03 -3.87
C LEU A 84 3.82 -5.99 -4.97
N TYR A 85 3.75 -4.70 -4.62
CA TYR A 85 4.04 -3.58 -5.53
C TYR A 85 5.18 -2.70 -5.01
N GLU A 86 5.96 -2.18 -5.96
CA GLU A 86 6.83 -1.02 -5.79
C GLU A 86 6.11 0.20 -6.33
N MET A 87 5.91 1.21 -5.48
CA MET A 87 5.42 2.53 -5.87
C MET A 87 6.55 3.54 -5.74
N ARG A 88 6.71 4.42 -6.72
CA ARG A 88 7.77 5.44 -6.74
C ARG A 88 7.14 6.81 -6.94
N PHE A 89 7.58 7.77 -6.15
CA PHE A 89 7.07 9.13 -6.10
C PHE A 89 8.22 10.12 -6.28
N ASN A 90 8.30 10.74 -7.45
CA ASN A 90 9.37 11.69 -7.75
C ASN A 90 9.01 13.07 -7.16
N ILE A 91 9.79 13.50 -6.17
CA ILE A 91 9.54 14.73 -5.43
C ILE A 91 9.76 15.95 -6.32
N GLN A 92 10.71 15.93 -7.27
CA GLN A 92 10.99 17.07 -8.14
C GLN A 92 9.94 17.26 -9.23
N THR A 93 9.58 16.16 -9.91
CA THR A 93 8.69 16.23 -11.09
C THR A 93 7.21 16.08 -10.72
N GLY A 94 6.89 15.57 -9.53
CA GLY A 94 5.52 15.27 -9.12
C GLY A 94 4.95 14.01 -9.76
N LEU A 95 5.75 13.25 -10.52
CA LEU A 95 5.30 12.01 -11.16
C LEU A 95 5.27 10.85 -10.16
N ALA A 96 4.27 9.98 -10.31
CA ALA A 96 4.15 8.74 -9.55
C ALA A 96 4.03 7.54 -10.50
N SER A 97 4.57 6.40 -10.08
CA SER A 97 4.44 5.13 -10.80
C SER A 97 4.26 3.97 -9.85
N GLN A 98 3.74 2.86 -10.36
CA GLN A 98 3.60 1.61 -9.62
C GLN A 98 3.96 0.42 -10.50
N LYS A 99 4.59 -0.59 -9.91
CA LYS A 99 5.06 -1.80 -10.59
C LYS A 99 4.86 -3.02 -9.69
N LYS A 100 4.24 -4.07 -10.23
CA LYS A 100 4.12 -5.38 -9.56
C LYS A 100 5.50 -6.06 -9.46
N LEU A 101 5.83 -6.57 -8.28
CA LEU A 101 7.11 -7.20 -7.96
C LEU A 101 7.04 -8.73 -7.85
N SER A 102 5.89 -9.28 -7.45
CA SER A 102 5.72 -10.73 -7.23
C SER A 102 4.64 -11.29 -8.14
N ALA A 103 4.84 -12.50 -8.67
CA ALA A 103 3.78 -13.25 -9.32
C ALA A 103 2.80 -13.87 -8.32
N SER A 104 3.30 -14.31 -7.15
CA SER A 104 2.52 -14.90 -6.07
C SER A 104 1.83 -13.83 -5.22
N ALA A 105 0.68 -14.19 -4.67
CA ALA A 105 0.06 -13.41 -3.60
C ALA A 105 0.99 -13.42 -2.36
N VAL A 106 1.19 -12.26 -1.74
CA VAL A 106 2.00 -12.07 -0.53
C VAL A 106 1.34 -11.00 0.35
N ASP A 107 1.08 -11.32 1.62
CA ASP A 107 0.60 -10.38 2.63
C ASP A 107 1.39 -10.52 3.95
N PHE A 108 1.10 -9.67 4.93
CA PHE A 108 1.81 -9.56 6.21
C PHE A 108 3.33 -9.42 6.02
N PRO A 109 3.79 -8.44 5.21
CA PRO A 109 5.19 -8.30 4.87
C PRO A 109 6.02 -7.91 6.11
N ARG A 110 7.20 -8.51 6.23
CA ARG A 110 8.21 -8.23 7.23
C ARG A 110 9.57 -8.04 6.57
N ILE A 111 10.37 -7.17 7.17
CA ILE A 111 11.76 -6.89 6.79
C ILE A 111 12.67 -7.08 7.99
N ASN A 112 13.98 -7.14 7.75
CA ASN A 112 14.95 -6.92 8.83
C ASN A 112 14.83 -5.46 9.30
N GLU A 113 14.42 -5.26 10.55
CA GLU A 113 14.06 -3.95 11.10
C GLU A 113 15.25 -2.96 11.15
N ASN A 114 16.49 -3.45 11.08
CA ASN A 114 17.68 -2.60 10.91
C ASN A 114 17.68 -1.82 9.57
N TYR A 115 16.83 -2.21 8.61
CA TYR A 115 16.63 -1.55 7.32
C TYR A 115 15.32 -0.78 7.23
N THR A 116 14.61 -0.58 8.33
CA THR A 116 13.40 0.27 8.34
C THR A 116 13.76 1.67 7.84
N GLY A 117 13.04 2.17 6.83
CA GLY A 117 13.33 3.48 6.22
C GLY A 117 14.52 3.47 5.23
N ARG A 118 15.13 2.32 4.96
CA ARG A 118 16.32 2.16 4.11
C ARG A 118 16.10 1.09 3.05
N ARG A 119 16.80 1.21 1.92
CA ARG A 119 16.75 0.19 0.86
C ARG A 119 17.08 -1.20 1.41
N GLN A 120 16.17 -2.14 1.21
CA GLN A 120 16.32 -3.55 1.58
C GLN A 120 16.34 -4.45 0.34
N ARG A 121 16.97 -5.63 0.48
CA ARG A 121 17.01 -6.68 -0.56
C ARG A 121 15.98 -7.78 -0.34
N TYR A 122 15.63 -8.05 0.91
CA TYR A 122 14.79 -9.18 1.30
C TYR A 122 13.53 -8.70 2.01
N LEU A 123 12.44 -9.40 1.72
CA LEU A 123 11.12 -9.25 2.32
C LEU A 123 10.58 -10.67 2.55
N TYR A 124 9.94 -10.87 3.68
CA TYR A 124 9.31 -12.13 4.08
C TYR A 124 7.82 -11.87 4.28
N GLY A 125 6.96 -12.79 3.89
CA GLY A 125 5.51 -12.62 4.03
C GLY A 125 4.78 -13.95 3.90
N THR A 126 3.50 -13.93 4.19
CA THR A 126 2.60 -15.07 4.04
C THR A 126 2.11 -15.14 2.59
N ILE A 127 2.15 -16.33 2.01
CA ILE A 127 1.56 -16.66 0.69
C ILE A 127 0.18 -17.26 0.91
#